data_AF-A0A8J5U1S5-F1
#
_entry.id   AF-A0A8J5U1S5-F1
#
_cell.length_a   1.000
_cell.length_b   1.000
_cell.length_c   1.000
_cell.angle_alpha   90.00
_cell.angle_beta   90.00
_cell.angle_gamma   90.00
#
_symmetry.space_group_name_H-M   'P 1'
#
loop_
_entity.id
_entity.type
_entity.pdbx_description
1 polymer ?
#
loop_
_entity_poly.entity_id
_entity_poly.type
_entity_poly.pdbx_seq_one_letter_code
_entity_poly.pdbx_strand_id
1 'polypeptide(L)'
;MPNVPHWGWNGNARRYWDFVYGGKLQRIERQIHHYGSGLNSQVLLSAFRDNSSDTYLLRVGYAGSSAPLTNINQDGFPSAAFHSRPDTLKWDGITGDYGGGLIGTVLNSGTYVADDKDFDIVAFGGKLTKIGAQYFVEPKDAVRKRIFIGPFKVMVTVDAGCISQFSFHLGARTGFDLTLSQTEGAPKAAKAAVWIESTGDEEWQLEAKKDVGVEKGRGGWIVRLPKSGSVRLQIHSGEPL
;
A
#
# COMPACT_ATOMS: atom_id res chain seq x y z
N MET A 1 8.14 7.67 14.14
CA MET A 1 8.16 6.24 14.54
C MET A 1 9.57 5.73 14.37
N PRO A 2 10.02 4.68 15.08
CA PRO A 2 11.41 4.25 14.98
C PRO A 2 11.65 3.41 13.71
N ASN A 3 12.84 3.57 13.12
CA ASN A 3 13.36 2.72 12.06
C ASN A 3 14.33 1.72 12.69
N VAL A 4 13.83 0.54 13.05
CA VAL A 4 14.59 -0.51 13.76
C VAL A 4 14.38 -1.80 12.99
N PRO A 5 15.45 -2.57 12.66
CA PRO A 5 15.33 -3.83 11.92
C PRO A 5 14.79 -4.94 12.83
N HIS A 6 13.56 -4.79 13.31
CA HIS A 6 12.87 -5.73 14.17
C HIS A 6 11.37 -5.70 13.88
N TRP A 7 10.77 -6.88 13.72
CA TRP A 7 9.39 -7.07 13.32
C TRP A 7 8.40 -6.23 14.15
N GLY A 8 8.58 -6.22 15.47
CA GLY A 8 7.68 -5.53 16.41
C GLY A 8 7.98 -4.06 16.65
N TRP A 9 9.18 -3.59 16.28
CA TRP A 9 9.64 -2.23 16.64
C TRP A 9 9.64 -1.31 15.44
N ASN A 10 9.91 -1.79 14.23
CA ASN A 10 9.90 -0.94 13.05
C ASN A 10 8.53 -0.31 12.82
N GLY A 11 8.45 1.01 12.64
CA GLY A 11 7.16 1.68 12.45
C GLY A 11 6.21 1.59 13.66
N ASN A 12 6.67 1.14 14.83
CA ASN A 12 5.82 1.04 16.01
C ASN A 12 5.77 2.37 16.75
N ALA A 13 4.62 3.06 16.70
CA ALA A 13 4.42 4.30 17.43
C ALA A 13 4.47 4.07 18.95
N ARG A 14 4.95 5.07 19.70
CA ARG A 14 5.10 4.94 21.16
C ARG A 14 3.74 4.99 21.86
N ARG A 15 3.32 3.87 22.43
CA ARG A 15 2.07 3.73 23.21
C ARG A 15 2.25 2.78 24.38
N TYR A 16 1.59 3.11 25.50
CA TYR A 16 1.90 2.49 26.79
C TYR A 16 0.70 2.13 27.67
N TRP A 17 -0.46 2.75 27.47
CA TRP A 17 -1.54 2.72 28.46
C TRP A 17 -2.79 1.97 28.02
N ASP A 18 -2.97 1.70 26.72
CA ASP A 18 -4.24 1.20 26.19
C ASP A 18 -4.59 -0.21 26.70
N PHE A 19 -3.62 -1.04 27.11
CA PHE A 19 -3.89 -2.32 27.79
C PHE A 19 -4.70 -2.16 29.09
N VAL A 20 -4.64 -1.01 29.77
CA VAL A 20 -5.46 -0.76 30.97
C VAL A 20 -6.95 -0.73 30.63
N TYR A 21 -7.31 -0.30 29.41
CA TYR A 21 -8.70 -0.14 28.98
C TYR A 21 -9.17 -1.23 28.01
N GLY A 22 -8.31 -1.64 27.08
CA GLY A 22 -8.63 -2.53 25.96
C GLY A 22 -7.87 -3.85 25.96
N GLY A 23 -7.09 -4.15 27.00
CA GLY A 23 -6.31 -5.39 27.12
C GLY A 23 -6.89 -6.39 28.13
N LYS A 24 -6.67 -7.68 27.89
CA LYS A 24 -6.95 -8.75 28.86
C LYS A 24 -5.94 -8.73 30.01
N LEU A 25 -4.66 -8.49 29.70
CA LEU A 25 -3.62 -8.31 30.70
C LEU A 25 -3.37 -6.81 30.91
N GLN A 26 -4.05 -6.25 31.90
CA GLN A 26 -4.00 -4.82 32.20
C GLN A 26 -2.68 -4.42 32.86
N ARG A 27 -1.93 -3.51 32.22
CA ARG A 27 -0.72 -2.88 32.77
C ARG A 27 -0.23 -1.75 31.88
N ILE A 28 0.63 -0.89 32.42
CA ILE A 28 1.41 0.07 31.62
C ILE A 28 2.62 -0.65 31.02
N GLU A 29 2.69 -0.70 29.70
CA GLU A 29 3.69 -1.45 28.95
C GLU A 29 3.71 -0.96 27.50
N ARG A 30 4.88 -1.01 26.87
CA ARG A 30 5.00 -0.71 25.45
C ARG A 30 4.22 -1.73 24.59
N GLN A 31 3.30 -1.22 23.79
CA GLN A 31 2.43 -2.04 22.95
C GLN A 31 2.99 -2.19 21.53
N ILE A 32 3.37 -3.40 21.17
CA ILE A 32 3.80 -3.73 19.81
C ILE A 32 2.54 -3.90 18.93
N HIS A 33 2.55 -3.23 17.78
CA HIS A 33 1.48 -3.29 16.75
C HIS A 33 0.08 -2.85 17.20
N HIS A 34 0.01 -2.00 18.22
CA HIS A 34 -1.22 -1.31 18.59
C HIS A 34 -1.80 -0.47 17.44
N TYR A 35 -3.12 -0.39 17.37
CA TYR A 35 -3.91 0.15 16.27
C TYR A 35 -3.41 1.50 15.73
N GLY A 36 -3.06 2.41 16.64
CA GLY A 36 -2.69 3.75 16.21
C GLY A 36 -1.31 3.84 15.54
N SER A 37 -0.51 2.77 15.50
CA SER A 37 0.69 2.72 14.63
C SER A 37 0.24 2.65 13.17
N GLY A 38 -0.76 1.80 12.89
CA GLY A 38 -1.42 1.72 11.59
C GLY A 38 -2.05 3.06 11.18
N LEU A 39 -2.75 3.75 12.09
CA LEU A 39 -3.33 5.06 11.78
C LEU A 39 -2.27 6.13 11.50
N ASN A 40 -1.27 6.26 12.38
CA ASN A 40 -0.21 7.26 12.19
C ASN A 40 0.61 7.01 10.91
N SER A 41 0.67 5.78 10.41
CA SER A 41 1.36 5.47 9.15
C SER A 41 0.73 6.14 7.93
N GLN A 42 -0.56 6.51 7.99
CA GLN A 42 -1.24 7.26 6.92
C GLN A 42 -0.54 8.58 6.63
N VAL A 43 -0.21 9.30 7.70
CA VAL A 43 0.44 10.61 7.60
C VAL A 43 1.86 10.47 7.06
N LEU A 44 2.59 9.43 7.48
CA LEU A 44 3.96 9.17 7.00
C LEU A 44 3.98 8.80 5.52
N LEU A 45 3.10 7.91 5.09
CA LEU A 45 3.01 7.53 3.68
C LEU A 45 2.50 8.69 2.81
N SER A 46 1.64 9.57 3.34
CA SER A 46 1.25 10.80 2.65
C SER A 46 2.43 11.75 2.49
N ALA A 47 3.17 12.02 3.56
CA ALA A 47 4.35 12.86 3.49
C ALA A 47 5.44 12.29 2.55
N PHE A 48 5.56 10.95 2.48
CA PHE A 48 6.42 10.31 1.47
C PHE A 48 5.94 10.56 0.04
N ARG A 49 4.63 10.59 -0.22
CA ARG A 49 4.13 10.91 -1.56
C ARG A 49 4.43 12.35 -1.95
N ASP A 50 4.40 13.28 -1.00
CA ASP A 50 4.75 14.69 -1.22
C ASP A 50 6.27 14.87 -1.42
N ASN A 51 7.09 14.08 -0.70
CA ASN A 51 8.54 14.05 -0.84
C ASN A 51 9.06 12.62 -1.02
N SER A 52 9.02 12.11 -2.25
CA SER A 52 9.39 10.73 -2.59
C SER A 52 10.89 10.41 -2.46
N SER A 53 11.73 11.40 -2.15
CA SER A 53 13.16 11.20 -1.85
C SER A 53 13.42 10.80 -0.38
N ASP A 54 12.47 11.03 0.53
CA ASP A 54 12.61 10.71 1.94
C ASP A 54 12.23 9.25 2.22
N THR A 55 13.15 8.33 1.93
CA THR A 55 12.94 6.89 2.11
C THR A 55 12.76 6.49 3.59
N TYR A 56 13.10 7.35 4.56
CA TYR A 56 12.79 7.08 5.96
C TYR A 56 11.29 7.05 6.20
N LEU A 57 10.54 8.01 5.64
CA LEU A 57 9.07 8.07 5.74
C LEU A 57 8.43 6.81 5.16
N LEU A 58 8.93 6.33 4.02
CA LEU A 58 8.48 5.08 3.42
C LEU A 58 8.76 3.88 4.33
N ARG A 59 10.01 3.72 4.80
CA ARG A 59 10.42 2.57 5.62
C ARG A 59 9.58 2.45 6.89
N VAL A 60 9.40 3.54 7.64
CA VAL A 60 8.63 3.51 8.89
C VAL A 60 7.12 3.53 8.68
N GLY A 61 6.64 4.22 7.64
CA GLY A 61 5.23 4.24 7.28
C GLY A 61 4.75 2.87 6.81
N TYR A 62 5.51 2.22 5.93
CA TYR A 62 5.15 0.91 5.40
C TYR A 62 5.17 -0.20 6.47
N ALA A 63 6.13 -0.14 7.39
CA ALA A 63 6.15 -1.06 8.53
C ALA A 63 4.94 -0.85 9.45
N GLY A 64 4.62 0.41 9.78
CA GLY A 64 3.46 0.75 10.60
C GLY A 64 2.12 0.36 9.96
N SER A 65 2.00 0.47 8.63
CA SER A 65 0.76 0.17 7.90
C SER A 65 0.44 -1.32 7.81
N SER A 66 1.48 -2.16 7.71
CA SER A 66 1.35 -3.62 7.61
C SER A 66 1.33 -4.33 8.97
N ALA A 67 1.90 -3.71 10.01
CA ALA A 67 1.98 -4.25 11.36
C ALA A 67 0.65 -4.83 11.92
N PRO A 68 -0.52 -4.17 11.78
CA PRO A 68 -1.77 -4.70 12.32
C PRO A 68 -2.18 -6.08 11.78
N LEU A 69 -1.65 -6.52 10.64
CA LEU A 69 -1.92 -7.87 10.12
C LEU A 69 -1.36 -8.97 11.02
N THR A 70 -0.27 -8.69 11.74
CA THR A 70 0.36 -9.67 12.64
C THR A 70 -0.48 -9.98 13.88
N ASN A 71 -1.42 -9.10 14.25
CA ASN A 71 -2.31 -9.32 15.38
C ASN A 71 -3.37 -10.38 15.07
N ILE A 72 -3.65 -10.65 13.78
CA ILE A 72 -4.66 -11.62 13.34
C ILE A 72 -4.05 -13.01 13.45
N ASN A 73 -4.62 -13.85 14.32
CA ASN A 73 -4.19 -15.23 14.44
C ASN A 73 -4.69 -16.10 13.26
N GLN A 74 -4.26 -17.36 13.20
CA GLN A 74 -4.61 -18.28 12.11
C GLN A 74 -6.11 -18.61 12.04
N ASP A 75 -6.83 -18.47 13.16
CA ASP A 75 -8.28 -18.65 13.24
C ASP A 75 -9.05 -17.37 12.84
N GLY A 76 -8.34 -16.28 12.51
CA GLY A 76 -8.90 -15.00 12.08
C GLY A 76 -9.24 -14.02 13.21
N PHE A 77 -8.93 -14.36 14.47
CA PHE A 77 -9.18 -13.48 15.62
C PHE A 77 -8.00 -12.54 15.87
N PRO A 78 -8.22 -11.22 15.86
CA PRO A 78 -7.17 -10.28 16.17
C PRO A 78 -7.03 -10.01 17.67
N SER A 79 -5.80 -9.74 18.11
CA SER A 79 -5.47 -9.20 19.43
C SER A 79 -5.35 -7.67 19.42
N ALA A 80 -5.60 -7.03 20.56
CA ALA A 80 -5.44 -5.58 20.71
C ALA A 80 -4.02 -5.10 20.36
N ALA A 81 -3.01 -5.78 20.90
CA ALA A 81 -1.58 -5.56 20.63
C ALA A 81 -0.75 -6.76 21.14
N PHE A 82 0.56 -6.71 20.94
CA PHE A 82 1.53 -7.65 21.53
C PHE A 82 2.19 -7.03 22.77
N HIS A 83 2.25 -7.81 23.86
CA HIS A 83 2.92 -7.47 25.11
C HIS A 83 4.45 -7.55 24.95
N SER A 84 5.14 -6.41 25.00
CA SER A 84 6.58 -6.33 24.76
C SER A 84 7.49 -6.66 25.96
N ARG A 85 6.97 -6.87 27.18
CA ARG A 85 7.81 -7.19 28.34
C ARG A 85 8.44 -8.57 28.16
N PRO A 86 9.74 -8.73 28.47
CA PRO A 86 10.46 -9.99 28.27
C PRO A 86 9.87 -11.19 29.00
N ASP A 87 9.19 -10.97 30.13
CA ASP A 87 8.54 -12.01 30.93
C ASP A 87 7.20 -12.50 30.33
N THR A 88 6.70 -11.84 29.28
CA THR A 88 5.33 -12.05 28.78
C THR A 88 5.29 -12.43 27.30
N LEU A 89 5.89 -11.60 26.43
CA LEU A 89 6.04 -11.82 24.99
C LEU A 89 4.88 -12.60 24.32
N LYS A 90 3.66 -12.08 24.44
CA LYS A 90 2.45 -12.72 23.91
C LYS A 90 1.50 -11.70 23.31
N TRP A 91 0.68 -12.17 22.37
CA TRP A 91 -0.50 -11.43 21.91
C TRP A 91 -1.50 -11.26 23.06
N ASP A 92 -2.10 -10.08 23.19
CA ASP A 92 -3.16 -9.87 24.17
C ASP A 92 -4.35 -10.82 23.90
N GLY A 93 -5.01 -11.25 24.98
CA GLY A 93 -6.03 -12.29 24.90
C GLY A 93 -7.41 -11.83 24.45
N ILE A 94 -7.59 -10.55 24.09
CA ILE A 94 -8.83 -10.01 23.52
C ILE A 94 -8.52 -9.08 22.33
N THR A 95 -9.54 -8.83 21.50
CA THR A 95 -9.46 -7.92 20.35
C THR A 95 -9.31 -6.46 20.74
N GLY A 96 -9.93 -6.05 21.85
CA GLY A 96 -9.88 -4.66 22.30
C GLY A 96 -10.32 -3.68 21.20
N ASP A 97 -9.50 -2.66 20.98
CA ASP A 97 -9.69 -1.58 20.01
C ASP A 97 -8.94 -1.79 18.67
N TYR A 98 -8.54 -3.04 18.38
CA TYR A 98 -7.80 -3.42 17.18
C TYR A 98 -8.38 -2.88 15.86
N GLY A 99 -9.70 -2.72 15.76
CA GLY A 99 -10.38 -2.35 14.52
C GLY A 99 -9.80 -1.11 13.82
N GLY A 100 -9.32 -0.12 14.58
CA GLY A 100 -8.64 1.05 14.01
C GLY A 100 -7.34 0.70 13.26
N GLY A 101 -6.67 -0.38 13.67
CA GLY A 101 -5.44 -0.88 13.08
C GLY A 101 -5.72 -1.52 11.73
N LEU A 102 -6.76 -2.37 11.66
CA LEU A 102 -7.21 -2.95 10.40
C LEU A 102 -7.63 -1.89 9.38
N ILE A 103 -8.40 -0.88 9.82
CA ILE A 103 -8.75 0.26 8.96
C ILE A 103 -7.49 0.99 8.47
N GLY A 104 -6.53 1.22 9.38
CA GLY A 104 -5.23 1.77 9.02
C GLY A 104 -4.53 0.96 7.92
N THR A 105 -4.50 -0.37 8.03
CA THR A 105 -3.94 -1.25 6.99
C THR A 105 -4.71 -1.14 5.68
N VAL A 106 -6.04 -1.29 5.68
CA VAL A 106 -6.86 -1.31 4.46
C VAL A 106 -6.77 0.02 3.69
N LEU A 107 -6.77 1.14 4.41
CA LEU A 107 -6.70 2.47 3.78
C LEU A 107 -5.29 2.81 3.26
N ASN A 108 -4.23 2.29 3.88
CA ASN A 108 -2.84 2.60 3.51
C ASN A 108 -2.20 1.64 2.53
N SER A 109 -2.68 0.39 2.50
CA SER A 109 -2.03 -0.66 1.74
C SER A 109 -1.97 -0.26 0.27
N GLY A 110 -0.81 -0.51 -0.29
CA GLY A 110 -0.47 -0.24 -1.66
C GLY A 110 0.97 -0.67 -1.91
N THR A 111 1.34 -0.67 -3.18
CA THR A 111 2.71 -0.92 -3.60
C THR A 111 3.41 0.41 -3.88
N TYR A 112 4.54 0.66 -3.25
CA TYR A 112 5.30 1.90 -3.39
C TYR A 112 6.64 1.60 -4.04
N VAL A 113 6.93 2.27 -5.14
CA VAL A 113 8.25 2.28 -5.76
C VAL A 113 9.00 3.51 -5.31
N ALA A 114 10.25 3.32 -4.87
CA ALA A 114 11.13 4.40 -4.45
C ALA A 114 12.48 4.26 -5.13
N ASP A 115 13.11 5.40 -5.40
CA ASP A 115 14.53 5.48 -5.73
C ASP A 115 15.30 5.57 -4.41
N ASP A 116 15.96 4.48 -4.04
CA ASP A 116 16.72 4.37 -2.79
C ASP A 116 18.22 4.54 -3.05
N LYS A 117 18.83 5.45 -2.31
CA LYS A 117 20.26 5.79 -2.43
C LYS A 117 21.21 4.59 -2.29
N ASP A 118 20.82 3.55 -1.56
CA ASP A 118 21.66 2.38 -1.30
C ASP A 118 21.29 1.18 -2.18
N PHE A 119 20.05 1.14 -2.68
CA PHE A 119 19.47 -0.05 -3.33
C PHE A 119 18.93 0.20 -4.75
N ASP A 120 19.12 1.39 -5.32
CA ASP A 120 18.48 1.82 -6.57
C ASP A 120 16.94 1.73 -6.43
N ILE A 121 16.23 1.43 -7.51
CA ILE A 121 14.78 1.26 -7.48
C ILE A 121 14.36 0.04 -6.64
N VAL A 122 13.57 0.31 -5.60
CA VAL A 122 12.97 -0.69 -4.71
C VAL A 122 11.44 -0.65 -4.75
N ALA A 123 10.78 -1.77 -4.45
CA ALA A 123 9.34 -1.87 -4.31
C ALA A 123 8.94 -2.36 -2.91
N PHE A 124 8.21 -1.54 -2.18
CA PHE A 124 7.54 -1.92 -0.93
C PHE A 124 6.15 -2.44 -1.26
N GLY A 125 5.79 -3.61 -0.74
CA GLY A 125 4.50 -4.22 -1.04
C GLY A 125 4.42 -4.89 -2.39
N GLY A 126 5.53 -5.16 -3.06
CA GLY A 126 5.54 -5.80 -4.36
C GLY A 126 6.83 -6.55 -4.63
N LYS A 127 6.80 -7.36 -5.68
CA LYS A 127 7.99 -8.00 -6.23
C LYS A 127 8.45 -7.19 -7.44
N LEU A 128 9.69 -6.70 -7.39
CA LEU A 128 10.30 -5.95 -8.49
C LEU A 128 11.27 -6.83 -9.27
N THR A 129 11.21 -6.77 -10.59
CA THR A 129 12.16 -7.41 -11.52
C THR A 129 12.59 -6.39 -12.57
N LYS A 130 13.88 -6.31 -12.87
CA LYS A 130 14.44 -5.42 -13.92
C LYS A 130 14.93 -6.26 -15.09
N ILE A 131 14.52 -5.90 -16.31
CA ILE A 131 14.99 -6.52 -17.56
C ILE A 131 15.43 -5.39 -18.49
N GLY A 132 16.74 -5.26 -18.70
CA GLY A 132 17.31 -4.11 -19.41
C GLY A 132 16.97 -2.80 -18.69
N ALA A 133 16.28 -1.89 -19.39
CA ALA A 133 15.83 -0.60 -18.84
C ALA A 133 14.41 -0.64 -18.24
N GLN A 134 13.68 -1.74 -18.39
CA GLN A 134 12.29 -1.86 -17.95
C GLN A 134 12.22 -2.49 -16.56
N TYR A 135 11.44 -1.88 -15.68
CA TYR A 135 11.05 -2.39 -14.38
C TYR A 135 9.66 -3.00 -14.46
N PHE A 136 9.50 -4.19 -13.89
CA PHE A 136 8.22 -4.88 -13.74
C PHE A 136 7.94 -5.05 -12.25
N VAL A 137 6.76 -4.65 -11.82
CA VAL A 137 6.35 -4.75 -10.42
C VAL A 137 5.03 -5.49 -10.32
N GLU A 138 5.03 -6.54 -9.49
CA GLU A 138 3.83 -7.27 -9.10
C GLU A 138 3.41 -6.84 -7.69
N PRO A 139 2.26 -6.15 -7.52
CA PRO A 139 1.71 -5.86 -6.20
C PRO A 139 1.41 -7.13 -5.39
N LYS A 140 1.92 -7.15 -4.15
CA LYS A 140 1.74 -8.20 -3.12
C LYS A 140 1.28 -7.62 -1.78
N ASP A 141 0.99 -6.33 -1.72
CA ASP A 141 0.38 -5.69 -0.55
C ASP A 141 -1.02 -6.27 -0.28
N ALA A 142 -1.58 -5.99 0.90
CA ALA A 142 -2.82 -6.64 1.36
C ALA A 142 -4.05 -6.34 0.48
N VAL A 143 -4.06 -5.23 -0.27
CA VAL A 143 -5.24 -4.82 -1.06
C VAL A 143 -5.02 -4.91 -2.55
N ARG A 144 -3.80 -4.70 -3.05
CA ARG A 144 -3.44 -4.70 -4.48
C ARG A 144 -4.29 -3.75 -5.33
N LYS A 145 -4.77 -2.66 -4.73
CA LYS A 145 -5.66 -1.67 -5.36
C LYS A 145 -5.00 -0.32 -5.58
N ARG A 146 -3.74 -0.18 -5.17
CA ARG A 146 -3.08 1.11 -5.09
C ARG A 146 -1.60 0.96 -5.36
N ILE A 147 -1.08 1.80 -6.25
CA ILE A 147 0.34 1.88 -6.52
C ILE A 147 0.79 3.34 -6.43
N PHE A 148 2.03 3.57 -6.02
CA PHE A 148 2.70 4.86 -6.11
C PHE A 148 4.08 4.68 -6.72
N ILE A 149 4.39 5.44 -7.77
CA ILE A 149 5.69 5.41 -8.44
C ILE A 149 6.43 6.69 -8.06
N GLY A 150 7.32 6.60 -7.06
CA GLY A 150 8.03 7.74 -6.47
C GLY A 150 8.79 8.61 -7.47
N PRO A 151 9.56 8.03 -8.41
CA PRO A 151 10.22 8.81 -9.47
C PRO A 151 9.27 9.63 -10.35
N PHE A 152 8.03 9.17 -10.49
CA PHE A 152 6.99 9.82 -11.30
C PHE A 152 6.02 10.66 -10.46
N LYS A 153 6.14 10.62 -9.13
CA LYS A 153 5.24 11.30 -8.18
C LYS A 153 3.75 11.02 -8.46
N VAL A 154 3.44 9.82 -8.95
CA VAL A 154 2.10 9.44 -9.40
C VAL A 154 1.56 8.28 -8.60
N MET A 155 0.30 8.42 -8.19
CA MET A 155 -0.48 7.42 -7.49
C MET A 155 -1.64 6.96 -8.35
N VAL A 156 -1.87 5.65 -8.41
CA VAL A 156 -3.06 5.08 -9.05
C VAL A 156 -3.84 4.28 -8.03
N THR A 157 -5.14 4.52 -7.96
CA THR A 157 -6.08 3.76 -7.11
C THR A 157 -7.21 3.17 -7.95
N VAL A 158 -7.63 1.94 -7.63
CA VAL A 158 -8.81 1.30 -8.22
C VAL A 158 -9.82 0.86 -7.15
N ASP A 159 -11.12 0.96 -7.43
CA ASP A 159 -12.16 0.51 -6.48
C ASP A 159 -12.50 -0.97 -6.58
N ALA A 160 -12.45 -1.53 -7.79
CA ALA A 160 -12.82 -2.89 -8.13
C ALA A 160 -11.69 -3.64 -8.85
N GLY A 161 -11.70 -4.96 -8.71
CA GLY A 161 -10.60 -5.81 -9.17
C GLY A 161 -9.31 -5.54 -8.40
N CYS A 162 -8.18 -5.79 -9.05
CA CYS A 162 -6.85 -5.54 -8.53
C CYS A 162 -5.88 -5.10 -9.63
N ILE A 163 -4.79 -4.45 -9.22
CA ILE A 163 -3.62 -4.19 -10.04
C ILE A 163 -2.75 -5.45 -9.96
N SER A 164 -2.66 -6.18 -11.07
CA SER A 164 -1.89 -7.42 -11.14
C SER A 164 -0.41 -7.19 -11.46
N GLN A 165 -0.10 -6.16 -12.24
CA GLN A 165 1.25 -5.78 -12.60
C GLN A 165 1.26 -4.33 -13.08
N PHE A 166 2.39 -3.64 -12.92
CA PHE A 166 2.70 -2.44 -13.70
C PHE A 166 4.16 -2.48 -14.14
N SER A 167 4.49 -1.75 -15.20
CA SER A 167 5.85 -1.66 -15.69
C SER A 167 6.19 -0.29 -16.23
N PHE A 168 7.42 0.15 -15.99
CA PHE A 168 7.91 1.47 -16.35
C PHE A 168 9.40 1.42 -16.69
N HIS A 169 9.90 2.46 -17.33
CA HIS A 169 11.33 2.73 -17.46
C HIS A 169 11.61 4.16 -17.00
N LEU A 170 12.85 4.44 -16.62
CA LEU A 170 13.27 5.79 -16.28
C LEU A 170 13.83 6.44 -17.55
N GLY A 171 13.32 7.63 -17.91
CA GLY A 171 13.70 8.30 -19.16
C GLY A 171 13.10 9.70 -19.28
N ALA A 172 13.31 10.35 -20.43
CA ALA A 172 12.83 11.71 -20.70
C ALA A 172 11.30 11.80 -20.91
N ARG A 173 10.64 10.68 -21.21
CA ARG A 173 9.17 10.58 -21.29
C ARG A 173 8.67 9.83 -20.07
N THR A 174 7.65 10.37 -19.41
CA THR A 174 7.10 9.78 -18.20
C THR A 174 5.85 8.94 -18.55
N GLY A 175 5.91 7.63 -18.32
CA GLY A 175 4.79 6.75 -18.59
C GLY A 175 5.02 5.32 -18.11
N PHE A 176 3.92 4.58 -17.95
CA PHE A 176 3.92 3.20 -17.48
C PHE A 176 2.70 2.43 -17.97
N ASP A 177 2.88 1.12 -18.11
CA ASP A 177 1.79 0.18 -18.33
C ASP A 177 1.21 -0.28 -17.00
N LEU A 178 -0.12 -0.33 -16.91
CA LEU A 178 -0.87 -0.84 -15.78
C LEU A 178 -1.75 -2.00 -16.23
N THR A 179 -1.67 -3.13 -15.52
CA THR A 179 -2.51 -4.30 -15.78
C THR A 179 -3.54 -4.45 -14.66
N LEU A 180 -4.82 -4.37 -15.02
CA LEU A 180 -5.95 -4.62 -14.14
C LEU A 180 -6.53 -6.01 -14.36
N SER A 181 -6.90 -6.68 -13.29
CA SER A 181 -7.48 -8.03 -13.29
C SER A 181 -8.64 -8.14 -12.31
N GLN A 182 -9.42 -9.22 -12.42
CA GLN A 182 -10.33 -9.62 -11.35
C GLN A 182 -9.52 -10.04 -10.11
N THR A 183 -10.04 -9.76 -8.91
CA THR A 183 -9.46 -10.29 -7.68
C THR A 183 -9.86 -11.75 -7.53
N GLU A 184 -8.87 -12.64 -7.39
CA GLU A 184 -9.10 -14.07 -7.21
C GLU A 184 -9.94 -14.33 -5.95
N GLY A 185 -10.92 -15.23 -6.05
CA GLY A 185 -11.82 -15.58 -4.95
C GLY A 185 -12.85 -14.49 -4.56
N ALA A 186 -12.81 -13.30 -5.18
CA ALA A 186 -13.74 -12.22 -4.89
C ALA A 186 -14.89 -12.13 -5.93
N PRO A 187 -16.00 -11.45 -5.60
CA PRO A 187 -17.03 -11.12 -6.57
C PRO A 187 -16.46 -10.38 -7.79
N LYS A 188 -16.91 -10.77 -8.98
CA LYS A 188 -16.46 -10.14 -10.24
C LYS A 188 -17.11 -8.79 -10.45
N ALA A 189 -16.32 -7.81 -10.88
CA ALA A 189 -16.80 -6.50 -11.28
C ALA A 189 -16.79 -6.35 -12.81
N ALA A 190 -17.83 -5.73 -13.38
CA ALA A 190 -17.89 -5.46 -14.81
C ALA A 190 -17.06 -4.22 -15.23
N LYS A 191 -16.88 -3.29 -14.29
CA LYS A 191 -16.15 -2.03 -14.47
C LYS A 191 -15.35 -1.73 -13.21
N ALA A 192 -14.24 -1.01 -13.36
CA ALA A 192 -13.50 -0.42 -12.25
C ALA A 192 -13.32 1.08 -12.51
N ALA A 193 -13.46 1.89 -11.47
CA ALA A 193 -13.00 3.26 -11.47
C ALA A 193 -11.50 3.27 -11.18
N VAL A 194 -10.76 4.04 -11.97
CA VAL A 194 -9.32 4.27 -11.87
C VAL A 194 -9.12 5.76 -11.61
N TRP A 195 -8.47 6.09 -10.51
CA TRP A 195 -8.07 7.45 -10.17
C TRP A 195 -6.56 7.56 -10.28
N ILE A 196 -6.10 8.67 -10.86
CA ILE A 196 -4.69 9.01 -10.99
C ILE A 196 -4.50 10.34 -10.27
N GLU A 197 -3.62 10.35 -9.27
CA GLU A 197 -3.31 11.51 -8.44
C GLU A 197 -1.80 11.77 -8.56
N SER A 198 -1.42 13.02 -8.83
CA SER A 198 -0.03 13.44 -8.94
C SER A 198 0.32 14.37 -7.78
N THR A 199 1.51 14.20 -7.21
CA THR A 199 2.13 15.17 -6.29
C THR A 199 3.21 16.00 -6.98
N GLY A 200 3.40 15.82 -8.30
CA GLY A 200 4.20 16.69 -9.16
C GLY A 200 3.33 17.60 -10.01
N ASP A 201 3.98 18.39 -10.87
CA ASP A 201 3.31 19.37 -11.75
C ASP A 201 2.76 18.74 -13.05
N GLU A 202 3.01 17.43 -13.26
CA GLU A 202 2.57 16.72 -14.46
C GLU A 202 1.08 16.35 -14.40
N GLU A 203 0.38 16.57 -15.51
CA GLU A 203 -0.95 16.03 -15.76
C GLU A 203 -0.84 14.63 -16.39
N TRP A 204 -1.67 13.71 -15.90
CA TRP A 204 -1.64 12.31 -16.32
C TRP A 204 -2.89 11.93 -17.09
N GLN A 205 -2.70 11.19 -18.18
CA GLN A 205 -3.76 10.62 -19.00
C GLN A 205 -3.75 9.10 -18.93
N LEU A 206 -4.92 8.51 -19.13
CA LEU A 206 -5.11 7.07 -19.22
C LEU A 206 -5.62 6.71 -20.60
N GLU A 207 -4.91 5.81 -21.25
CA GLU A 207 -5.22 5.25 -22.54
C GLU A 207 -5.33 3.73 -22.47
N ALA A 208 -6.07 3.18 -23.42
CA ALA A 208 -6.17 1.75 -23.59
C ALA A 208 -6.31 1.41 -25.08
N LYS A 209 -6.12 0.14 -25.43
CA LYS A 209 -6.40 -0.34 -26.77
C LYS A 209 -7.87 -0.08 -27.13
N LYS A 210 -8.16 0.16 -28.41
CA LYS A 210 -9.49 0.57 -28.92
C LYS A 210 -10.64 -0.36 -28.51
N ASP A 211 -10.36 -1.63 -28.22
CA ASP A 211 -11.32 -2.65 -27.79
C ASP A 211 -11.62 -2.63 -26.28
N VAL A 212 -10.81 -1.92 -25.49
CA VAL A 212 -11.03 -1.71 -24.06
C VAL A 212 -11.91 -0.48 -23.88
N GLY A 213 -13.13 -0.69 -23.38
CA GLY A 213 -14.04 0.42 -23.05
C GLY A 213 -13.49 1.25 -21.89
N VAL A 214 -13.04 2.48 -22.20
CA VAL A 214 -12.60 3.49 -21.23
C VAL A 214 -13.42 4.76 -21.44
N GLU A 215 -14.02 5.27 -20.38
CA GLU A 215 -14.79 6.51 -20.38
C GLU A 215 -14.44 7.36 -19.14
N LYS A 216 -14.57 8.69 -19.21
CA LYS A 216 -14.42 9.53 -18.01
C LYS A 216 -15.62 9.35 -17.09
N GLY A 217 -15.39 9.25 -15.79
CA GLY A 217 -16.47 9.13 -14.80
C GLY A 217 -15.96 9.01 -13.38
N ARG A 218 -16.81 9.37 -12.40
CA ARG A 218 -16.50 9.33 -10.95
C ARG A 218 -15.21 10.06 -10.56
N GLY A 219 -14.85 11.13 -11.27
CA GLY A 219 -13.63 11.89 -11.03
C GLY A 219 -12.33 11.23 -11.54
N GLY A 220 -12.44 10.19 -12.37
CA GLY A 220 -11.32 9.53 -13.02
C GLY A 220 -11.76 8.84 -14.32
N TRP A 221 -11.32 7.60 -14.51
CA TRP A 221 -11.65 6.78 -15.67
C TRP A 221 -12.40 5.53 -15.24
N ILE A 222 -13.45 5.17 -15.98
CA ILE A 222 -14.18 3.94 -15.82
C ILE A 222 -13.71 2.97 -16.89
N VAL A 223 -13.09 1.87 -16.46
CA VAL A 223 -12.49 0.86 -17.31
C VAL A 223 -13.32 -0.42 -17.26
N ARG A 224 -13.68 -0.98 -18.41
CA ARG A 224 -14.34 -2.29 -18.48
C ARG A 224 -13.37 -3.39 -18.03
N LEU A 225 -13.80 -4.19 -17.05
CA LEU A 225 -13.06 -5.37 -16.61
C LEU A 225 -13.60 -6.64 -17.27
N PRO A 226 -12.75 -7.49 -17.85
CA PRO A 226 -13.17 -8.75 -18.44
C PRO A 226 -13.53 -9.75 -17.34
N LYS A 227 -14.42 -10.70 -17.66
CA LYS A 227 -14.81 -11.77 -16.71
C LYS A 227 -13.65 -12.73 -16.38
N SER A 228 -12.63 -12.78 -17.23
CA SER A 228 -11.42 -13.59 -17.12
C SER A 228 -10.26 -12.89 -17.82
N GLY A 229 -9.02 -13.15 -17.39
CA GLY A 229 -7.84 -12.47 -17.91
C GLY A 229 -7.66 -11.07 -17.34
N SER A 230 -6.99 -10.20 -18.09
CA SER A 230 -6.56 -8.88 -17.65
C SER A 230 -6.73 -7.82 -18.73
N VAL A 231 -6.84 -6.56 -18.33
CA VAL A 231 -6.79 -5.40 -19.20
C VAL A 231 -5.49 -4.66 -18.99
N ARG A 232 -4.81 -4.31 -20.09
CA ARG A 232 -3.64 -3.43 -20.06
C ARG A 232 -4.06 -2.02 -20.42
N LEU A 233 -3.58 -1.08 -19.62
CA LEU A 233 -3.78 0.36 -19.74
C LEU A 233 -2.41 1.01 -19.83
N GLN A 234 -2.34 2.10 -20.56
CA GLN A 234 -1.15 2.94 -20.64
C GLN A 234 -1.45 4.24 -19.92
N ILE A 235 -0.58 4.63 -19.00
CA ILE A 235 -0.69 5.86 -18.24
C ILE A 235 0.56 6.69 -18.53
N HIS A 236 0.37 7.94 -18.92
CA HIS A 236 1.47 8.80 -19.36
C HIS A 236 1.18 10.26 -19.03
N SER A 237 2.24 11.07 -18.97
CA SER A 237 2.15 12.52 -18.96
C SER A 237 2.69 13.07 -20.29
N GLY A 238 2.03 14.09 -20.82
CA GLY A 238 2.36 14.67 -22.14
C GLY A 238 1.66 13.99 -23.32
N GLU A 239 2.30 14.01 -24.50
CA GLU A 239 1.72 13.39 -25.71
C GLU A 239 1.79 11.85 -25.65
N PRO A 240 0.80 11.14 -26.24
CA PRO A 240 0.75 9.67 -26.27
C PRO A 240 2.03 9.04 -26.86
N LEU A 241 2.41 7.84 -26.38
CA LEU A 241 3.54 7.07 -26.93
C LEU A 241 3.29 6.59 -28.36
#